data_AF-A0A941S5F4-F1
#
_entry.id   AF-A0A941S5F4-F1
#
_cell.length_a   1.000
_cell.length_b   1.000
_cell.length_c   1.000
_cell.angle_alpha   90.00
_cell.angle_beta   90.00
_cell.angle_gamma   90.00
#
_symmetry.space_group_name_H-M   'P 1'
#
loop_
_entity.id
_entity.type
_entity.pdbx_description
1 polymer ?
#
loop_
_entity_poly.entity_id
_entity_poly.type
_entity_poly.pdbx_seq_one_letter_code
_entity_poly.pdbx_strand_id
1 'polypeptide(L)' 'TGLAHFHSRSRGKLWLKGETSGHFLRVEEMRVDCDQDALVMLVRPEGPACHTGAVSCFYRVLDGDRLERV' A
#
# COMPACT_ATOMS: atom_id res chain seq x y z
N THR A 1 -14.49 5.12 -6.87
CA THR A 1 -14.63 5.06 -5.40
C THR A 1 -13.73 6.04 -4.67
N GLY A 2 -12.59 6.46 -5.24
CA GLY A 2 -11.61 7.30 -4.53
C GLY A 2 -10.78 6.54 -3.50
N LEU A 3 -10.86 5.21 -3.48
CA LEU A 3 -10.15 4.31 -2.58
C LEU A 3 -9.25 3.37 -3.37
N ALA A 4 -8.08 3.04 -2.83
CA ALA A 4 -7.14 2.11 -3.47
C ALA A 4 -7.71 0.69 -3.51
N HIS A 5 -7.81 0.13 -4.72
CA HIS A 5 -8.15 -1.27 -4.95
C HIS A 5 -6.95 -1.96 -5.60
N PHE A 6 -6.73 -3.20 -5.23
CA PHE A 6 -5.67 -4.03 -5.78
C PHE A 6 -6.25 -5.34 -6.29
N HIS A 7 -5.56 -5.98 -7.23
CA HIS A 7 -5.83 -7.38 -7.54
C HIS A 7 -5.02 -8.29 -6.62
N SER A 8 -5.70 -9.00 -5.73
CA SER A 8 -5.05 -9.97 -4.86
C SER A 8 -4.77 -11.25 -5.63
N ARG A 9 -3.49 -11.50 -5.95
CA ARG A 9 -3.07 -12.72 -6.68
C ARG A 9 -3.40 -14.01 -5.93
N SER A 10 -3.24 -14.01 -4.60
CA SER A 10 -3.54 -15.20 -3.77
C SER A 10 -5.03 -15.46 -3.61
N ARG A 11 -5.87 -14.40 -3.62
CA ARG A 11 -7.33 -14.53 -3.55
C ARG A 11 -8.00 -14.63 -4.93
N GLY A 12 -7.24 -14.39 -6.01
CA GLY A 12 -7.75 -14.39 -7.39
C GLY A 12 -8.88 -13.39 -7.64
N LYS A 13 -8.90 -12.25 -6.94
CA LYS A 13 -9.99 -11.27 -7.03
C LYS A 13 -9.55 -9.84 -6.75
N LEU A 14 -10.36 -8.89 -7.20
CA LEU A 14 -10.27 -7.49 -6.79
C LEU A 14 -10.48 -7.36 -5.28
N TRP A 15 -9.71 -6.49 -4.66
CA TRP A 15 -9.65 -6.31 -3.23
C TRP A 15 -9.57 -4.83 -2.88
N LEU A 16 -10.47 -4.36 -2.01
CA LEU A 16 -10.43 -3.00 -1.48
C LEU A 16 -9.48 -2.96 -0.28
N LYS A 17 -8.40 -2.16 -0.36
CA LYS A 17 -7.49 -2.00 0.78
C LYS A 17 -8.25 -1.39 1.95
N GLY A 18 -8.29 -2.12 3.06
CA GLY A 18 -9.01 -1.71 4.27
C GLY A 18 -10.39 -2.34 4.42
N GLU A 19 -10.89 -3.13 3.46
CA GLU A 19 -12.24 -3.72 3.52
C GLU A 19 -12.51 -4.53 4.81
N THR A 20 -11.46 -5.12 5.40
CA THR A 20 -11.56 -5.90 6.64
C THR A 20 -11.12 -5.11 7.87
N SER A 21 -10.10 -4.23 7.73
CA SER A 21 -9.48 -3.56 8.87
C SER A 21 -9.99 -2.14 9.12
N GLY A 22 -10.76 -1.57 8.20
CA GLY A 22 -11.10 -0.14 8.18
C GLY A 22 -9.94 0.79 7.79
N HIS A 23 -8.73 0.26 7.53
CA HIS A 23 -7.57 1.07 7.18
C HIS A 23 -7.51 1.32 5.67
N PHE A 24 -8.37 2.22 5.21
CA PHE A 24 -8.48 2.60 3.82
C PHE A 24 -7.31 3.47 3.35
N LEU A 25 -7.08 3.51 2.04
CA LEU A 25 -6.19 4.47 1.40
C LEU A 25 -7.04 5.32 0.43
N ARG A 26 -7.28 6.59 0.77
CA ARG A 26 -7.94 7.53 -0.14
C ARG A 26 -6.96 8.01 -1.19
N VAL A 27 -7.29 7.84 -2.46
CA VAL A 27 -6.45 8.27 -3.57
C VAL A 27 -6.65 9.77 -3.81
N GLU A 28 -5.56 10.54 -3.73
CA GLU A 28 -5.54 11.98 -4.00
C GLU A 28 -5.01 12.28 -5.40
N GLU A 29 -4.01 11.53 -5.87
CA GLU A 29 -3.42 11.66 -7.20
C GLU A 29 -2.94 10.29 -7.71
N MET A 30 -2.94 10.09 -9.02
CA MET A 30 -2.33 8.94 -9.68
C MET A 30 -1.38 9.41 -10.77
N ARG A 31 -0.14 8.95 -10.72
CA ARG A 31 0.86 9.14 -11.76
C ARG A 31 1.06 7.86 -12.54
N VAL A 32 1.35 7.99 -13.82
CA VAL A 32 1.66 6.90 -14.74
C VAL A 32 3.14 6.98 -15.09
N ASP A 33 3.81 5.85 -15.23
CA ASP A 33 5.18 5.81 -15.73
C ASP A 33 5.25 6.03 -17.26
N CYS A 34 6.46 5.98 -17.83
CA CYS A 34 6.71 6.45 -19.19
C CYS A 34 6.20 5.50 -20.29
N ASP A 35 6.21 4.20 -20.05
CA ASP A 35 5.72 3.14 -20.92
C ASP A 35 4.32 2.63 -20.52
N GLN A 36 3.74 3.21 -19.47
CA GLN A 36 2.32 3.06 -19.10
C GLN A 36 1.98 1.67 -18.56
N ASP A 37 2.92 1.03 -17.88
CA ASP A 37 2.72 -0.28 -17.25
C ASP A 37 2.72 -0.24 -15.71
N ALA A 38 3.08 0.90 -15.11
CA ALA A 38 3.01 1.12 -13.67
C ALA A 38 2.34 2.44 -13.27
N LEU A 39 1.88 2.46 -12.01
CA LEU A 39 1.20 3.59 -11.39
C LEU A 39 1.83 3.93 -10.03
N VAL A 40 1.92 5.22 -9.73
CA VAL A 40 2.14 5.73 -8.37
C VAL A 40 0.86 6.36 -7.88
N MET A 41 0.27 5.79 -6.82
CA MET A 41 -0.89 6.38 -6.14
C MET A 41 -0.42 7.21 -4.94
N LEU A 42 -0.64 8.52 -4.98
CA LEU A 42 -0.53 9.36 -3.79
C LEU A 42 -1.82 9.22 -3.00
N VAL A 43 -1.69 8.87 -1.73
CA VAL A 43 -2.84 8.48 -0.89
C VAL A 43 -2.81 9.12 0.49
N ARG A 44 -3.99 9.39 1.03
CA ARG A 44 -4.20 9.69 2.45
C ARG A 44 -4.64 8.40 3.18
N PRO A 45 -3.83 7.87 4.11
CA PRO A 45 -4.17 6.66 4.85
C PRO A 45 -5.13 6.92 6.01
N GLU A 46 -6.09 6.02 6.22
CA GLU A 46 -7.02 6.00 7.37
C GLU A 46 -6.55 4.96 8.41
N GLY A 47 -5.32 5.12 8.91
CA GLY A 47 -4.66 4.16 9.82
C GLY A 47 -3.42 3.51 9.21
N PRO A 48 -2.76 2.57 9.91
CA PRO A 48 -1.53 1.94 9.42
C PRO A 48 -1.80 1.13 8.14
N ALA A 49 -0.95 1.32 7.13
CA ALA A 49 -1.09 0.60 5.87
C ALA A 49 -0.74 -0.88 6.04
N CYS A 50 0.16 -1.21 6.97
CA CYS A 50 0.64 -2.57 7.19
C CYS A 50 -0.22 -3.34 8.21
N HIS A 51 -0.36 -4.64 7.99
CA HIS A 51 -1.07 -5.54 8.90
C HIS A 51 -0.37 -5.74 10.25
N THR A 52 0.89 -5.32 10.38
CA THR A 52 1.66 -5.34 11.64
C THR A 52 1.37 -4.13 12.53
N GLY A 53 0.58 -3.16 12.07
CA GLY A 53 0.37 -1.87 12.74
C GLY A 53 1.40 -0.80 12.37
N ALA A 54 2.39 -1.11 11.54
CA ALA A 54 3.32 -0.11 11.01
C ALA A 54 2.66 0.80 9.95
N VAL A 55 3.07 2.07 9.90
CA VAL A 55 2.55 3.06 8.94
C VAL A 55 2.79 2.62 7.49
N SER A 56 3.97 2.09 7.21
CA SER A 56 4.39 1.54 5.91
C SER A 56 4.79 0.07 6.08
N CYS A 57 4.68 -0.74 5.02
CA CYS A 57 5.30 -2.07 4.98
C CYS A 57 6.83 -1.99 5.05
N PHE A 58 7.40 -0.87 4.60
CA PHE A 58 8.84 -0.58 4.59
C PHE A 58 9.28 0.07 5.91
N TYR A 59 8.92 -0.56 7.04
CA TYR A 59 9.29 -0.12 8.39
C TYR A 59 10.65 -0.68 8.84
N ARG A 60 11.40 -1.31 7.93
CA ARG A 60 12.73 -1.86 8.20
C ARG A 60 13.72 -1.41 7.12
N VAL A 61 14.95 -1.17 7.54
CA VAL A 61 16.09 -0.87 6.68
C VAL A 61 17.14 -1.98 6.82
N LEU A 62 17.98 -2.13 5.80
CA LEU A 62 19.12 -3.04 5.84
C LEU A 62 20.33 -2.29 6.40
N ASP A 63 20.87 -2.76 7.52
CA ASP A 63 22.14 -2.31 8.09
C ASP A 63 23.13 -3.47 8.11
N GLY A 64 24.10 -3.44 7.20
CA GLY A 64 24.98 -4.58 6.93
C GLY A 64 24.19 -5.84 6.52
N ASP A 65 24.24 -6.88 7.35
CA ASP A 65 23.51 -8.14 7.21
C ASP A 65 22.27 -8.23 8.12
N ARG A 66 21.90 -7.14 8.81
CA ARG A 66 20.79 -7.09 9.77
C ARG A 66 19.64 -6.24 9.25
N LEU A 67 18.41 -6.61 9.66
CA LEU A 67 17.21 -5.80 9.45
C LEU A 67 16.90 -4.99 10.70
N GLU A 68 16.97 -3.67 10.59
CA GLU A 68 16.66 -2.75 11.68
C GLU A 68 15.32 -2.05 11.47
N ARG A 69 14.57 -1.81 12.55
CA ARG A 69 13.27 -1.13 12.48
C ARG A 69 13.46 0.38 12.52
N VAL A 70 12.83 1.08 11.58
CA VAL A 70 12.72 2.54 11.53
C VAL A 70 11.37 3.04 12.04
#